data_AF-A0A520GHT7-F1
#
_entry.id   AF-A0A520GHT7-F1
#
_cell.length_a   1.000
_cell.length_b   1.000
_cell.length_c   1.000
_cell.angle_alpha   90.00
_cell.angle_beta   90.00
_cell.angle_gamma   90.00
#
_symmetry.space_group_name_H-M   'P 1'
#
loop_
_entity.id
_entity.type
_entity.pdbx_description
1 polymer ?
#
loop_
_entity_poly.entity_id
_entity_poly.type
_entity_poly.pdbx_seq_one_letter_code
_entity_poly.pdbx_strand_id
1 'polypeptide(L)'
;MQLTPTRISAVIDSALEATGPVVDAAGHVLSLHLPSYGLEVNADAGRLSKVLSNLIENAAKHTPPGGHIAISVELAQDNVVVTVADDGIGMDPAEIEGMFDIFTQASGTPGRSNGGPGTGLALSRSIVQLHGGQLSASSAGPGKGSEFRFSLPLLRATTAREAAVAAADATPGATRAAGDATVLVADDNADAAWGIAKLLEMSGFKVMIANNGSEALDLALRHKPQVALLDLGMPDIDGHEVARRVRAQGNAQMVLIAATGRGQDADVRESLAAGFDAHLTKPVDVNHLRALMAQQLSRR
;
A
#
# COMPACT_ATOMS: atom_id res chain seq x y z
N MET A 1 -18.72 10.32 -8.43
CA MET A 1 -17.57 9.64 -9.04
C MET A 1 -16.68 10.73 -9.58
N GLN A 2 -15.45 10.85 -9.08
CA GLN A 2 -14.49 11.83 -9.55
C GLN A 2 -13.38 11.08 -10.28
N LEU A 3 -13.42 11.10 -11.62
CA LEU A 3 -12.38 10.48 -12.43
C LEU A 3 -11.17 11.41 -12.49
N THR A 4 -10.04 10.93 -12.01
CA THR A 4 -8.76 11.66 -12.03
C THR A 4 -7.64 10.73 -12.47
N PRO A 5 -6.55 11.26 -13.05
CA PRO A 5 -5.34 10.47 -13.30
C PRO A 5 -4.89 9.76 -12.03
N THR A 6 -4.96 8.43 -12.03
CA THR A 6 -4.75 7.58 -10.85
C THR A 6 -3.74 6.50 -11.20
N ARG A 7 -2.71 6.37 -10.36
CA ARG A 7 -1.73 5.28 -10.48
C ARG A 7 -2.32 3.98 -9.96
N ILE A 8 -2.19 2.93 -10.75
CA ILE A 8 -2.68 1.59 -10.39
C ILE A 8 -1.96 1.04 -9.16
N SER A 9 -0.69 1.37 -8.96
CA SER A 9 0.05 0.98 -7.75
C SER A 9 -0.60 1.52 -6.47
N ALA A 10 -1.05 2.79 -6.46
CA ALA A 10 -1.68 3.38 -5.28
C ALA A 10 -3.03 2.75 -4.94
N VAL A 11 -3.77 2.29 -5.96
CA VAL A 11 -5.02 1.53 -5.78
C VAL A 11 -4.74 0.17 -5.14
N ILE A 12 -3.64 -0.48 -5.55
CA ILE A 12 -3.20 -1.77 -5.00
C ILE A 12 -2.78 -1.60 -3.56
N ASP A 13 -1.92 -0.62 -3.26
CA ASP A 13 -1.44 -0.35 -1.90
C ASP A 13 -2.61 -0.14 -0.93
N SER A 14 -3.59 0.68 -1.31
CA SER A 14 -4.78 0.94 -0.49
C SER A 14 -5.66 -0.31 -0.31
N ALA A 15 -5.78 -1.15 -1.34
CA ALA A 15 -6.57 -2.38 -1.23
C ALA A 15 -5.88 -3.43 -0.35
N LEU A 16 -4.55 -3.53 -0.42
CA LEU A 16 -3.74 -4.42 0.41
C LEU A 16 -3.77 -4.01 1.86
N GLU A 17 -3.65 -2.71 2.15
CA GLU A 17 -3.78 -2.18 3.52
C GLU A 17 -5.12 -2.57 4.14
N ALA A 18 -6.22 -2.44 3.38
CA ALA A 18 -7.56 -2.79 3.85
C ALA A 18 -7.76 -4.31 4.08
N THR A 19 -7.05 -5.17 3.34
CA THR A 19 -7.28 -6.62 3.33
C THR A 19 -6.23 -7.45 4.04
N GLY A 20 -5.09 -6.85 4.41
CA GLY A 20 -3.99 -7.48 5.15
C GLY A 20 -4.45 -8.29 6.35
N PRO A 21 -5.27 -7.75 7.28
CA PRO A 21 -5.73 -8.49 8.46
C PRO A 21 -6.49 -9.79 8.13
N VAL A 22 -7.25 -9.81 7.03
CA VAL A 22 -8.02 -10.99 6.60
C VAL A 22 -7.10 -12.04 5.99
N VAL A 23 -6.14 -11.62 5.17
CA VAL A 23 -5.15 -12.49 4.52
C VAL A 23 -4.23 -13.11 5.57
N ASP A 24 -3.75 -12.30 6.52
CA ASP A 24 -2.85 -12.72 7.60
C ASP A 24 -3.54 -13.67 8.59
N ALA A 25 -4.80 -13.39 8.96
CA ALA A 25 -5.56 -14.25 9.87
C ALA A 25 -5.79 -15.66 9.30
N ALA A 26 -5.89 -15.78 7.98
CA ALA A 26 -6.00 -17.06 7.29
C ALA A 26 -4.63 -17.69 6.94
N GLY A 27 -3.53 -16.98 7.21
CA GLY A 27 -2.16 -17.44 6.98
C GLY A 27 -1.82 -17.61 5.50
N HIS A 28 -2.50 -16.89 4.60
CA HIS A 28 -2.25 -17.01 3.16
C HIS A 28 -0.94 -16.35 2.74
N VAL A 29 -0.35 -16.88 1.67
CA VAL A 29 0.81 -16.28 1.02
C VAL A 29 0.34 -15.38 -0.12
N LEU A 30 0.57 -14.09 0.03
CA LEU A 30 0.26 -13.09 -1.00
C LEU A 30 1.48 -12.84 -1.90
N SER A 31 1.30 -12.94 -3.22
CA SER A 31 2.34 -12.66 -4.23
C SER A 31 1.94 -11.49 -5.12
N LEU A 32 2.83 -10.51 -5.29
CA LEU A 32 2.60 -9.31 -6.12
C LEU A 32 3.51 -9.31 -7.35
N HIS A 33 2.91 -9.21 -8.53
CA HIS A 33 3.60 -9.12 -9.81
C HIS A 33 3.24 -7.79 -10.50
N LEU A 34 4.00 -6.74 -10.19
CA LEU A 34 3.78 -5.41 -10.74
C LEU A 34 4.79 -5.10 -11.87
N PRO A 35 4.39 -4.37 -12.91
CA PRO A 35 5.31 -3.95 -13.95
C PRO A 35 6.32 -2.94 -13.38
N SER A 36 7.54 -2.93 -13.94
CA SER A 36 8.59 -1.98 -13.55
C SER A 36 8.35 -0.55 -14.08
N TYR A 37 7.17 -0.26 -14.64
CA TYR A 37 6.78 1.02 -15.21
C TYR A 37 5.44 1.47 -14.61
N GLY A 38 5.26 2.78 -14.50
CA GLY A 38 4.04 3.36 -13.93
C GLY A 38 2.88 3.26 -14.90
N LEU A 39 1.73 2.79 -14.42
CA LEU A 39 0.48 2.74 -15.17
C LEU A 39 -0.54 3.67 -14.52
N GLU A 40 -1.01 4.65 -15.28
CA GLU A 40 -2.06 5.58 -14.88
C GLU A 40 -3.32 5.34 -15.69
N VAL A 41 -4.47 5.39 -15.01
CA VAL A 41 -5.81 5.29 -15.57
C VAL A 41 -6.62 6.51 -15.14
N ASN A 42 -7.70 6.84 -15.84
CA ASN A 42 -8.60 7.88 -15.40
C ASN A 42 -9.68 7.30 -14.47
N ALA A 43 -9.50 7.44 -13.15
CA ALA A 43 -10.34 6.75 -12.19
C ALA A 43 -10.60 7.45 -10.86
N ASP A 44 -11.62 6.94 -10.15
CA ASP A 44 -11.92 7.21 -8.75
C ASP A 44 -11.19 6.17 -7.90
N ALA A 45 -10.04 6.56 -7.36
CA ALA A 45 -9.10 5.66 -6.67
C ALA A 45 -9.75 4.88 -5.51
N GLY A 46 -10.58 5.54 -4.70
CA GLY A 46 -11.25 4.89 -3.57
C GLY A 46 -12.25 3.83 -4.00
N ARG A 47 -12.99 4.08 -5.09
CA ARG A 47 -13.92 3.08 -5.65
C ARG A 47 -13.20 1.89 -6.26
N LEU A 48 -12.10 2.11 -6.98
CA LEU A 48 -11.29 1.00 -7.52
C LEU A 48 -10.61 0.20 -6.42
N SER A 49 -10.10 0.85 -5.36
CA SER A 49 -9.49 0.16 -4.23
C SER A 49 -10.51 -0.77 -3.58
N LYS A 50 -11.77 -0.30 -3.44
CA LYS A 50 -12.87 -1.13 -2.95
C LYS A 50 -13.20 -2.32 -3.85
N VAL A 51 -13.09 -2.18 -5.18
CA VAL A 51 -13.22 -3.31 -6.12
C VAL A 51 -12.16 -4.35 -5.82
N LEU A 52 -10.89 -3.93 -5.77
CA LEU A 52 -9.77 -4.82 -5.56
C LEU A 52 -9.81 -5.48 -4.18
N SER A 53 -10.13 -4.75 -3.11
CA SER A 53 -10.33 -5.32 -1.77
C SER A 53 -11.41 -6.40 -1.77
N ASN A 54 -12.55 -6.16 -2.42
CA ASN A 54 -13.61 -7.17 -2.52
C ASN A 54 -13.16 -8.43 -3.28
N LEU A 55 -12.30 -8.31 -4.30
CA LEU A 55 -11.73 -9.48 -4.99
C LEU A 55 -10.75 -10.25 -4.09
N ILE A 56 -9.89 -9.54 -3.34
CA ILE A 56 -8.92 -10.15 -2.41
C ILE A 56 -9.65 -10.84 -1.24
N GLU A 57 -10.69 -10.21 -0.68
CA GLU A 57 -11.52 -10.80 0.39
C GLU A 57 -12.22 -12.06 -0.10
N ASN A 58 -12.71 -12.08 -1.34
CA ASN A 58 -13.29 -13.29 -1.93
C ASN A 58 -12.23 -14.38 -2.09
N ALA A 59 -11.04 -14.05 -2.60
CA ALA A 59 -9.92 -14.99 -2.69
C ALA A 59 -9.58 -15.58 -1.31
N ALA A 60 -9.38 -14.75 -0.28
CA ALA A 60 -9.07 -15.20 1.08
C ALA A 60 -10.19 -16.05 1.70
N LYS A 61 -11.46 -15.71 1.44
CA LYS A 61 -12.61 -16.47 1.94
C LYS A 61 -12.73 -17.87 1.32
N HIS A 62 -12.36 -18.00 0.05
CA HIS A 62 -12.55 -19.23 -0.73
C HIS A 62 -11.28 -20.07 -0.88
N THR A 63 -10.15 -19.56 -0.39
CA THR A 63 -8.88 -20.28 -0.31
C THR A 63 -8.73 -20.98 1.04
N PRO A 64 -8.31 -22.26 1.10
CA PRO A 64 -7.99 -22.92 2.35
C PRO A 64 -6.85 -22.21 3.11
N PRO A 65 -6.85 -22.20 4.45
CA PRO A 65 -5.78 -21.58 5.23
C PRO A 65 -4.39 -22.04 4.79
N GLY A 66 -3.44 -21.10 4.65
CA GLY A 66 -2.11 -21.38 4.11
C GLY A 66 -1.99 -21.40 2.58
N GLY A 67 -3.11 -21.24 1.84
CA GLY A 67 -3.09 -21.17 0.38
C GLY A 67 -2.50 -19.88 -0.19
N HIS A 68 -2.49 -19.78 -1.52
CA HIS A 68 -1.79 -18.75 -2.27
C HIS A 68 -2.77 -17.80 -2.97
N ILE A 69 -2.52 -16.50 -2.81
CA ILE A 69 -3.23 -15.44 -3.54
C ILE A 69 -2.19 -14.65 -4.32
N ALA A 70 -2.40 -14.49 -5.62
CA ALA A 70 -1.52 -13.75 -6.51
C ALA A 70 -2.25 -12.55 -7.10
N ILE A 71 -1.63 -11.38 -7.02
CA ILE A 71 -2.09 -10.17 -7.69
C ILE A 71 -1.08 -9.81 -8.76
N SER A 72 -1.53 -9.68 -10.01
CA SER A 72 -0.69 -9.24 -11.11
C SER A 72 -1.29 -8.07 -11.86
N VAL A 73 -0.40 -7.23 -12.39
CA VAL A 73 -0.77 -6.11 -13.25
C VAL A 73 0.01 -6.21 -14.54
N GLU A 74 -0.69 -6.11 -15.66
CA GLU A 74 -0.08 -6.10 -16.97
C GLU A 74 -0.73 -5.05 -17.87
N LEU A 75 0.05 -4.55 -18.83
CA LEU A 75 -0.47 -3.74 -19.92
C LEU A 75 -0.78 -4.68 -21.09
N ALA A 76 -2.07 -4.83 -21.41
CA ALA A 76 -2.52 -5.59 -22.56
C ALA A 76 -3.11 -4.63 -23.60
N GLN A 77 -2.38 -4.42 -24.69
CA GLN A 77 -2.70 -3.40 -25.69
C GLN A 77 -2.80 -2.01 -25.04
N ASP A 78 -3.99 -1.40 -25.02
CA ASP A 78 -4.26 -0.09 -24.43
C ASP A 78 -5.03 -0.18 -23.11
N ASN A 79 -5.09 -1.37 -22.49
CA ASN A 79 -5.77 -1.58 -21.22
C ASN A 79 -4.80 -2.03 -20.13
N VAL A 80 -4.90 -1.39 -18.97
CA VAL A 80 -4.30 -1.92 -17.75
C VAL A 80 -5.17 -3.03 -17.23
N VAL A 81 -4.59 -4.20 -17.05
CA VAL A 81 -5.30 -5.39 -16.59
C VAL A 81 -4.76 -5.78 -15.23
N VAL A 82 -5.67 -5.85 -14.26
CA VAL A 82 -5.38 -6.28 -12.89
C VAL A 82 -6.04 -7.63 -12.68
N THR A 83 -5.25 -8.60 -12.24
CA THR A 83 -5.68 -9.97 -12.02
C THR A 83 -5.47 -10.35 -10.57
N VAL A 84 -6.49 -10.95 -9.96
CA VAL A 84 -6.44 -11.59 -8.64
C VAL A 84 -6.70 -13.07 -8.86
N ALA A 85 -5.69 -13.90 -8.61
CA ALA A 85 -5.76 -15.34 -8.74
C ALA A 85 -5.58 -16.00 -7.37
N ASP A 86 -6.30 -17.08 -7.13
CA ASP A 86 -6.20 -17.89 -5.92
C ASP A 86 -6.12 -19.38 -6.26
N ASP A 87 -5.58 -20.18 -5.34
CA ASP A 87 -5.55 -21.65 -5.45
C ASP A 87 -6.66 -22.33 -4.63
N GLY A 88 -7.77 -21.63 -4.43
CA GLY A 88 -8.88 -22.06 -3.60
C GLY A 88 -9.78 -23.13 -4.22
N ILE A 89 -11.00 -23.21 -3.68
CA ILE A 89 -11.97 -24.27 -4.03
C ILE A 89 -12.41 -24.27 -5.51
N GLY A 90 -12.09 -23.21 -6.27
CA GLY A 90 -12.50 -23.05 -7.66
C GLY A 90 -14.03 -22.95 -7.83
N MET A 91 -14.46 -22.82 -9.08
CA MET A 91 -15.86 -22.67 -9.45
C MET A 91 -16.18 -23.52 -10.67
N ASP A 92 -17.44 -23.96 -10.78
CA ASP A 92 -17.92 -24.56 -12.03
C ASP A 92 -17.98 -23.47 -13.10
N PRO A 93 -17.36 -23.66 -14.29
CA PRO A 93 -17.44 -22.72 -15.39
C PRO A 93 -18.87 -22.28 -15.76
N ALA A 94 -19.87 -23.13 -15.56
CA ALA A 94 -21.28 -22.78 -15.80
C ALA A 94 -21.84 -21.80 -14.75
N GLU A 95 -21.31 -21.79 -13.53
CA GLU A 95 -21.71 -20.86 -12.46
C GLU A 95 -21.06 -19.47 -12.61
N ILE A 96 -19.99 -19.37 -13.41
CA ILE A 96 -19.24 -18.13 -13.61
C ILE A 96 -20.06 -17.07 -14.35
N GLU A 97 -20.85 -17.48 -15.34
CA GLU A 97 -21.61 -16.58 -16.20
C GLU A 97 -22.68 -15.80 -15.40
N GLY A 98 -23.26 -16.43 -14.37
CA GLY A 98 -24.28 -15.82 -13.52
C GLY A 98 -23.77 -15.14 -12.25
N MET A 99 -22.48 -15.25 -11.89
CA MET A 99 -21.99 -14.76 -10.57
C MET A 99 -22.05 -13.23 -10.42
N PHE A 100 -22.10 -12.52 -11.54
CA PHE A 100 -22.16 -11.05 -11.57
C PHE A 100 -23.59 -10.51 -11.55
N ASP A 101 -24.59 -11.39 -11.61
CA ASP A 101 -25.98 -10.99 -11.49
C ASP A 101 -26.33 -10.70 -10.04
N ILE A 102 -27.03 -9.60 -9.83
CA ILE A 102 -27.60 -9.27 -8.53
C ILE A 102 -28.59 -10.40 -8.23
N PHE A 103 -28.31 -11.23 -7.20
CA PHE A 103 -29.13 -12.33 -6.64
C PHE A 103 -28.79 -13.81 -6.97
N THR A 104 -27.68 -14.14 -7.60
CA THR A 104 -27.27 -15.55 -7.80
C THR A 104 -26.56 -16.13 -6.57
N GLN A 105 -27.31 -16.43 -5.51
CA GLN A 105 -26.88 -17.49 -4.59
C GLN A 105 -27.19 -18.83 -5.25
N ALA A 106 -26.15 -19.58 -5.61
CA ALA A 106 -26.29 -20.94 -6.11
C ALA A 106 -27.12 -21.76 -5.11
N SER A 107 -28.25 -22.26 -5.60
CA SER A 107 -29.18 -23.08 -4.84
C SER A 107 -28.51 -24.37 -4.41
N GLY A 108 -28.25 -24.53 -3.11
CA GLY A 108 -28.04 -25.85 -2.50
C GLY A 108 -26.88 -25.94 -1.53
N THR A 109 -27.13 -25.60 -0.26
CA THR A 109 -26.79 -26.40 0.95
C THR A 109 -27.26 -25.62 2.19
N PRO A 110 -28.23 -26.11 2.97
CA PRO A 110 -28.70 -25.41 4.16
C PRO A 110 -27.66 -25.58 5.28
N GLY A 111 -26.86 -24.54 5.55
CA GLY A 111 -25.91 -24.57 6.67
C GLY A 111 -24.84 -23.49 6.76
N ARG A 112 -24.73 -22.53 5.82
CA ARG A 112 -23.72 -21.46 5.90
C ARG A 112 -24.36 -20.06 5.97
N SER A 113 -24.76 -19.69 7.18
CA SER A 113 -25.00 -18.30 7.58
C SER A 113 -23.66 -17.63 7.95
N ASN A 114 -23.11 -16.79 7.06
CA ASN A 114 -22.30 -15.58 7.36
C ASN A 114 -21.60 -15.04 6.11
N GLY A 115 -22.36 -14.49 5.17
CA GLY A 115 -21.83 -13.69 4.08
C GLY A 115 -22.98 -12.92 3.45
N GLY A 116 -22.96 -11.59 3.57
CA GLY A 116 -23.99 -10.71 3.02
C GLY A 116 -24.22 -10.96 1.51
N PRO A 117 -25.33 -10.41 0.98
CA PRO A 117 -25.89 -10.78 -0.32
C PRO A 117 -24.87 -10.59 -1.45
N GLY A 118 -25.04 -11.28 -2.58
CA GLY A 118 -24.20 -11.23 -3.80
C GLY A 118 -24.10 -9.87 -4.50
N THR A 119 -24.09 -8.77 -3.74
CA THR A 119 -23.98 -7.37 -4.14
C THR A 119 -22.54 -6.95 -4.40
N GLY A 120 -21.54 -7.63 -3.83
CA GLY A 120 -20.13 -7.21 -3.91
C GLY A 120 -19.56 -7.28 -5.32
N LEU A 121 -19.72 -8.41 -6.01
CA LEU A 121 -19.22 -8.60 -7.38
C LEU A 121 -20.03 -7.81 -8.43
N ALA A 122 -21.35 -7.72 -8.26
CA ALA A 122 -22.20 -6.90 -9.13
C ALA A 122 -21.87 -5.41 -9.01
N LEU A 123 -21.67 -4.90 -7.78
CA LEU A 123 -21.20 -3.53 -7.55
C LEU A 123 -19.81 -3.33 -8.12
N SER A 124 -18.92 -4.31 -7.96
CA SER A 124 -17.57 -4.25 -8.51
C SER A 124 -17.57 -4.12 -10.02
N ARG A 125 -18.40 -4.93 -10.70
CA ARG A 125 -18.60 -4.86 -12.15
C ARG A 125 -19.16 -3.50 -12.57
N SER A 126 -20.15 -2.97 -11.86
CA SER A 126 -20.72 -1.65 -12.15
C SER A 126 -19.69 -0.52 -11.98
N ILE A 127 -18.88 -0.58 -10.91
CA ILE A 127 -17.79 0.39 -10.70
C ILE A 127 -16.81 0.31 -11.86
N VAL A 128 -16.31 -0.88 -12.21
CA VAL A 128 -15.35 -1.04 -13.32
C VAL A 128 -15.94 -0.56 -14.64
N GLN A 129 -17.20 -0.85 -14.94
CA GLN A 129 -17.90 -0.36 -16.14
C GLN A 129 -18.02 1.17 -16.18
N LEU A 130 -18.31 1.80 -15.04
CA LEU A 130 -18.36 3.27 -14.94
C LEU A 130 -16.98 3.93 -15.21
N HIS A 131 -15.90 3.16 -15.08
CA HIS A 131 -14.54 3.56 -15.41
C HIS A 131 -14.13 3.20 -16.85
N GLY A 132 -15.07 2.73 -17.67
CA GLY A 132 -14.82 2.32 -19.05
C GLY A 132 -14.16 0.94 -19.17
N GLY A 133 -14.16 0.16 -18.10
CA GLY A 133 -13.50 -1.13 -18.02
C GLY A 133 -14.44 -2.33 -18.13
N GLN A 134 -13.85 -3.52 -17.97
CA GLN A 134 -14.57 -4.79 -17.85
C GLN A 134 -14.05 -5.59 -16.66
N LEU A 135 -14.94 -6.28 -15.94
CA LEU A 135 -14.59 -7.28 -14.93
C LEU A 135 -15.05 -8.65 -15.44
N SER A 136 -14.16 -9.63 -15.39
CA SER A 136 -14.40 -11.04 -15.74
C SER A 136 -13.87 -11.96 -14.65
N ALA A 137 -14.33 -13.21 -14.67
CA ALA A 137 -13.84 -14.28 -13.81
C ALA A 137 -13.65 -15.55 -14.63
N SER A 138 -12.72 -16.41 -14.22
CA SER A 138 -12.48 -17.72 -14.79
C SER A 138 -12.02 -18.71 -13.71
N SER A 139 -12.30 -19.99 -13.90
CA SER A 139 -11.82 -21.08 -13.05
C SER A 139 -11.71 -22.35 -13.91
N ALA A 140 -10.70 -23.17 -13.65
CA ALA A 140 -10.52 -24.45 -14.35
C ALA A 140 -11.34 -25.60 -13.71
N GLY A 141 -12.28 -25.27 -12.81
CA GLY A 141 -13.15 -26.21 -12.11
C GLY A 141 -12.84 -26.35 -10.62
N PRO A 142 -13.60 -27.18 -9.90
CA PRO A 142 -13.42 -27.38 -8.46
C PRO A 142 -12.01 -27.83 -8.08
N GLY A 143 -11.43 -27.19 -7.07
CA GLY A 143 -10.07 -27.42 -6.56
C GLY A 143 -8.95 -26.90 -7.46
N LYS A 144 -9.26 -26.06 -8.45
CA LYS A 144 -8.27 -25.44 -9.35
C LYS A 144 -8.13 -23.93 -9.15
N GLY A 145 -8.72 -23.39 -8.08
CA GLY A 145 -8.69 -21.97 -7.81
C GLY A 145 -9.53 -21.12 -8.77
N SER A 146 -9.49 -19.82 -8.58
CA SER A 146 -10.18 -18.85 -9.45
C SER A 146 -9.29 -17.69 -9.85
N GLU A 147 -9.59 -17.10 -11.00
CA GLU A 147 -8.97 -15.87 -11.50
C GLU A 147 -10.06 -14.83 -11.74
N PHE A 148 -9.96 -13.69 -11.07
CA PHE A 148 -10.76 -12.50 -11.33
C PHE A 148 -9.90 -11.44 -11.98
N ARG A 149 -10.40 -10.84 -13.07
CA ARG A 149 -9.65 -9.90 -13.89
C ARG A 149 -10.48 -8.67 -14.16
N PHE A 150 -9.97 -7.49 -13.84
CA PHE A 150 -10.55 -6.25 -14.36
C PHE A 150 -9.58 -5.49 -15.25
N SER A 151 -10.10 -4.89 -16.31
CA SER A 151 -9.36 -4.06 -17.24
C SER A 151 -9.87 -2.63 -17.21
N LEU A 152 -8.97 -1.68 -17.40
CA LEU A 152 -9.28 -0.26 -17.48
C LEU A 152 -8.49 0.39 -18.64
N PRO A 153 -9.07 1.36 -19.37
CA PRO A 153 -8.34 2.08 -20.40
C PRO A 153 -7.11 2.78 -19.82
N LEU A 154 -5.96 2.54 -20.45
CA LEU A 154 -4.72 3.22 -20.11
C LEU A 154 -4.86 4.73 -20.39
N LEU A 155 -4.56 5.55 -19.40
CA LEU A 155 -4.42 7.00 -19.59
C LEU A 155 -2.97 7.33 -19.99
N ARG A 156 -2.01 6.78 -19.26
CA ARG A 156 -0.58 7.01 -19.49
C ARG A 156 0.25 5.86 -18.94
N ALA A 157 1.12 5.32 -19.78
CA ALA A 157 2.24 4.52 -19.31
C ALA A 157 3.46 5.44 -19.15
N THR A 158 4.12 5.37 -18.01
CA THR A 158 5.36 6.11 -17.75
C THR A 158 6.47 5.10 -17.54
N THR A 159 7.41 5.02 -18.48
CA THR A 159 8.55 4.11 -18.34
C THR A 159 9.37 4.45 -17.08
N ALA A 160 10.12 3.51 -16.51
CA ALA A 160 10.99 3.81 -15.35
C ALA A 160 11.92 5.01 -15.60
N ARG A 161 12.34 5.22 -16.86
CA ARG A 161 13.17 6.35 -17.27
C ARG A 161 12.37 7.65 -17.39
N GLU A 162 11.17 7.63 -17.94
CA GLU A 162 10.29 8.81 -17.95
C GLU A 162 9.67 9.08 -16.58
N ALA A 163 9.59 8.11 -15.68
CA ALA A 163 9.17 8.29 -14.30
C ALA A 163 10.31 8.93 -13.51
N ALA A 164 11.56 8.55 -13.78
CA ALA A 164 12.74 9.22 -13.26
C ALA A 164 12.92 10.63 -13.83
N VAL A 165 12.65 10.85 -15.12
CA VAL A 165 12.74 12.17 -15.78
C VAL A 165 11.53 13.05 -15.47
N ALA A 166 10.30 12.54 -15.36
CA ALA A 166 9.13 13.29 -14.90
C ALA A 166 9.17 13.55 -13.38
N ALA A 167 9.81 12.68 -12.59
CA ALA A 167 10.18 13.00 -11.21
C ALA A 167 11.29 14.08 -11.13
N ALA A 168 12.07 14.27 -12.21
CA ALA A 168 13.05 15.35 -12.33
C ALA A 168 12.47 16.65 -12.93
N ASP A 169 11.45 16.55 -13.81
CA ASP A 169 10.88 17.65 -14.61
C ASP A 169 9.47 18.10 -14.19
N ALA A 170 8.85 17.49 -13.18
CA ALA A 170 7.66 18.06 -12.53
C ALA A 170 8.04 19.28 -11.69
N THR A 171 8.23 20.41 -12.39
CA THR A 171 8.47 21.79 -11.93
C THR A 171 9.71 22.00 -11.01
N PRO A 172 10.72 22.73 -11.49
CA PRO A 172 11.98 22.98 -10.79
C PRO A 172 11.81 24.09 -9.74
N GLY A 173 11.90 23.72 -8.46
CA GLY A 173 11.93 24.67 -7.35
C GLY A 173 12.41 24.10 -6.02
N ALA A 174 12.19 22.81 -5.75
CA ALA A 174 12.46 22.23 -4.42
C ALA A 174 13.60 21.18 -4.38
N THR A 175 14.07 20.66 -5.51
CA THR A 175 15.03 19.54 -5.55
C THR A 175 16.48 19.90 -5.24
N ARG A 176 16.82 21.18 -5.05
CA ARG A 176 18.12 21.55 -4.47
C ARG A 176 18.15 21.49 -2.95
N ALA A 177 17.00 21.43 -2.25
CA ALA A 177 16.97 21.38 -0.79
C ALA A 177 17.01 19.95 -0.23
N ALA A 178 16.52 18.94 -0.96
CA ALA A 178 16.43 17.56 -0.46
C ALA A 178 17.78 16.82 -0.44
N GLY A 179 18.70 17.12 -1.37
CA GLY A 179 20.03 16.51 -1.39
C GLY A 179 20.94 16.92 -0.22
N ASP A 180 20.57 17.95 0.54
CA ASP A 180 21.30 18.38 1.75
C ASP A 180 20.54 18.06 3.05
N ALA A 181 19.36 17.45 2.96
CA ALA A 181 18.56 17.11 4.13
C ALA A 181 19.23 16.01 4.95
N THR A 182 19.33 16.26 6.24
CA THR A 182 19.79 15.31 7.26
C THR A 182 18.60 14.53 7.79
N VAL A 183 18.71 13.20 7.73
CA VAL A 183 17.70 12.24 8.15
C VAL A 183 18.20 11.51 9.39
N LEU A 184 17.40 11.45 10.44
CA LEU A 184 17.61 10.55 11.56
C LEU A 184 16.85 9.26 11.31
N VAL A 185 17.51 8.12 11.42
CA VAL A 185 16.90 6.79 11.39
C VAL A 185 17.09 6.17 12.77
N ALA A 186 15.99 5.86 13.45
CA ALA A 186 16.00 5.23 14.76
C ALA A 186 15.28 3.89 14.72
N ASP A 187 16.00 2.81 15.01
CA ASP A 187 15.46 1.44 15.09
C ASP A 187 16.28 0.65 16.12
N ASP A 188 15.64 -0.15 16.96
CA ASP A 188 16.36 -0.99 17.93
C ASP A 188 17.09 -2.15 17.24
N ASN A 189 16.70 -2.48 16.01
CA ASN A 189 17.45 -3.35 15.12
C ASN A 189 18.49 -2.55 14.33
N ALA A 190 19.73 -2.58 14.83
CA ALA A 190 20.87 -1.88 14.21
C ALA A 190 21.11 -2.26 12.74
N ASP A 191 20.87 -3.52 12.34
CA ASP A 191 21.05 -3.97 10.95
C ASP A 191 19.97 -3.35 10.03
N ALA A 192 18.73 -3.25 10.51
CA ALA A 192 17.64 -2.60 9.78
C ALA A 192 17.89 -1.10 9.63
N ALA A 193 18.27 -0.42 10.73
CA ALA A 193 18.63 1.00 10.70
C ALA A 193 19.79 1.26 9.73
N TRP A 194 20.83 0.44 9.77
CA TRP A 194 21.99 0.55 8.89
C TRP A 194 21.63 0.34 7.41
N GLY A 195 20.80 -0.67 7.11
CA GLY A 195 20.34 -0.94 5.74
C GLY A 195 19.57 0.23 5.14
N ILE A 196 18.61 0.79 5.88
CA ILE A 196 17.85 1.97 5.48
C ILE A 196 18.77 3.18 5.30
N ALA A 197 19.68 3.40 6.26
CA ALA A 197 20.64 4.50 6.20
C ALA A 197 21.52 4.43 4.94
N LYS A 198 22.04 3.25 4.59
CA LYS A 198 22.86 3.08 3.38
C LYS A 198 22.12 3.41 2.10
N LEU A 199 20.86 2.97 1.99
CA LEU A 199 20.04 3.26 0.81
C LEU A 199 19.68 4.76 0.70
N LEU A 200 19.48 5.44 1.82
CA LEU A 200 19.28 6.89 1.87
C LEU A 200 20.57 7.67 1.54
N GLU A 201 21.72 7.25 2.08
CA GLU A 201 23.03 7.83 1.74
C GLU A 201 23.34 7.70 0.25
N MET A 202 23.08 6.52 -0.34
CA MET A 202 23.21 6.30 -1.79
C MET A 202 22.28 7.20 -2.62
N SER A 203 21.19 7.68 -2.01
CA SER A 203 20.26 8.64 -2.61
C SER A 203 20.65 10.11 -2.36
N GLY A 204 21.81 10.35 -1.71
CA GLY A 204 22.39 11.68 -1.49
C GLY A 204 22.07 12.31 -0.13
N PHE A 205 21.31 11.66 0.75
CA PHE A 205 20.97 12.22 2.07
C PHE A 205 22.13 12.06 3.07
N LYS A 206 22.22 12.98 4.04
CA LYS A 206 23.04 12.77 5.23
C LYS A 206 22.21 11.98 6.24
N VAL A 207 22.73 10.87 6.76
CA VAL A 207 21.98 10.04 7.70
C VAL A 207 22.66 9.97 9.05
N MET A 208 21.87 10.10 10.10
CA MET A 208 22.23 9.83 11.48
C MET A 208 21.47 8.58 11.92
N ILE A 209 22.15 7.67 12.61
CA ILE A 209 21.54 6.44 13.12
C ILE A 209 21.44 6.55 14.64
N ALA A 210 20.30 6.14 15.19
CA ALA A 210 20.10 5.87 16.61
C ALA A 210 19.61 4.42 16.78
N ASN A 211 20.09 3.73 17.81
CA ASN A 211 19.71 2.33 18.06
C ASN A 211 18.75 2.17 19.25
N ASN A 212 18.23 3.29 19.78
CA ASN A 212 17.24 3.35 20.85
C ASN A 212 16.58 4.73 20.88
N GLY A 213 15.50 4.87 21.63
CA GLY A 213 14.72 6.09 21.66
C GLY A 213 15.41 7.25 22.38
N SER A 214 16.19 6.99 23.43
CA SER A 214 16.92 8.04 24.16
C SER A 214 17.97 8.70 23.27
N GLU A 215 18.72 7.88 22.52
CA GLU A 215 19.68 8.35 21.52
C GLU A 215 18.98 9.11 20.39
N ALA A 216 17.84 8.60 19.89
CA ALA A 216 17.06 9.27 18.87
C ALA A 216 16.60 10.66 19.32
N LEU A 217 16.09 10.79 20.55
CA LEU A 217 15.69 12.06 21.12
C LEU A 217 16.86 13.05 21.26
N ASP A 218 17.99 12.58 21.77
CA ASP A 218 19.19 13.39 21.97
C ASP A 218 19.75 13.91 20.63
N LEU A 219 19.81 13.06 19.61
CA LEU A 219 20.20 13.46 18.26
C LEU A 219 19.19 14.41 17.63
N ALA A 220 17.88 14.14 17.77
CA ALA A 220 16.81 14.98 17.25
C ALA A 220 16.85 16.41 17.83
N LEU A 221 17.12 16.55 19.12
CA LEU A 221 17.16 17.85 19.80
C LEU A 221 18.47 18.62 19.53
N ARG A 222 19.62 17.93 19.51
CA ARG A 222 20.93 18.57 19.32
C ARG A 222 21.19 18.97 17.88
N HIS A 223 20.91 18.07 16.94
CA HIS A 223 21.28 18.25 15.53
C HIS A 223 20.13 18.75 14.66
N LYS A 224 18.89 18.68 15.17
CA LYS A 224 17.68 19.16 14.49
C LYS A 224 17.62 18.72 13.02
N PRO A 225 17.67 17.39 12.76
CA PRO A 225 17.51 16.86 11.41
C PRO A 225 16.20 17.33 10.80
N GLN A 226 16.15 17.41 9.47
CA GLN A 226 14.95 17.82 8.74
C GLN A 226 13.88 16.72 8.78
N VAL A 227 14.31 15.45 8.84
CA VAL A 227 13.43 14.27 8.90
C VAL A 227 13.91 13.33 9.99
N ALA A 228 13.01 12.72 10.73
CA ALA A 228 13.28 11.54 11.55
C ALA A 228 12.33 10.39 11.19
N LEU A 229 12.88 9.25 10.81
CA LEU A 229 12.22 7.95 10.75
C LEU A 229 12.42 7.25 12.10
N LEU A 230 11.33 7.01 12.83
CA LEU A 230 11.38 6.45 14.17
C LEU A 230 10.61 5.14 14.23
N ASP A 231 11.28 4.07 14.65
CA ASP A 231 10.59 2.85 15.07
C ASP A 231 9.73 3.12 16.32
N LEU A 232 8.55 2.51 16.35
CA LEU A 232 7.66 2.62 17.51
C LEU A 232 8.04 1.64 18.63
N GLY A 233 8.68 0.52 18.30
CA GLY A 233 8.94 -0.60 19.21
C GLY A 233 10.23 -0.51 20.03
N MET A 234 10.83 0.67 20.20
CA MET A 234 12.12 0.81 20.89
C MET A 234 12.02 0.51 22.40
N PRO A 235 13.01 -0.18 23.01
CA PRO A 235 12.89 -0.79 24.34
C PRO A 235 12.99 0.18 25.53
N ASP A 236 13.56 1.38 25.36
CA ASP A 236 13.77 2.34 26.44
C ASP A 236 12.69 3.43 26.48
N ILE A 237 12.63 4.29 25.47
CA ILE A 237 11.49 5.18 25.20
C ILE A 237 11.00 4.88 23.80
N ASP A 238 9.69 4.71 23.67
CA ASP A 238 9.07 4.39 22.38
C ASP A 238 9.09 5.60 21.42
N GLY A 239 8.86 5.33 20.14
CA GLY A 239 8.83 6.37 19.11
C GLY A 239 7.77 7.45 19.36
N HIS A 240 6.65 7.12 20.03
CA HIS A 240 5.63 8.09 20.39
C HIS A 240 6.12 9.09 21.44
N GLU A 241 6.85 8.63 22.43
CA GLU A 241 7.44 9.47 23.47
C GLU A 241 8.53 10.38 22.90
N VAL A 242 9.35 9.87 21.98
CA VAL A 242 10.32 10.69 21.24
C VAL A 242 9.58 11.80 20.48
N ALA A 243 8.53 11.46 19.72
CA ALA A 243 7.75 12.44 18.96
C ALA A 243 7.13 13.52 19.86
N ARG A 244 6.46 13.11 20.96
CA ARG A 244 5.86 14.05 21.93
C ARG A 244 6.88 15.03 22.49
N ARG A 245 8.07 14.55 22.88
CA ARG A 245 9.13 15.39 23.45
C ARG A 245 9.75 16.32 22.42
N VAL A 246 9.98 15.86 21.19
CA VAL A 246 10.47 16.70 20.09
C VAL A 246 9.50 17.84 19.80
N ARG A 247 8.19 17.57 19.80
CA ARG A 247 7.14 18.60 19.61
C ARG A 247 7.05 19.55 20.79
N ALA A 248 7.10 19.06 22.02
CA ALA A 248 7.06 19.90 23.23
C ALA A 248 8.22 20.90 23.30
N GLN A 249 9.38 20.57 22.72
CA GLN A 249 10.56 21.44 22.64
C GLN A 249 10.51 22.43 21.46
N GLY A 250 9.36 22.55 20.78
CA GLY A 250 9.15 23.55 19.72
C GLY A 250 9.77 23.20 18.37
N ASN A 251 10.24 21.95 18.17
CA ASN A 251 10.74 21.50 16.88
C ASN A 251 9.60 21.04 15.97
N ALA A 252 8.68 21.97 15.68
CA ALA A 252 7.54 21.76 14.80
C ALA A 252 7.93 21.66 13.32
N GLN A 253 9.20 21.92 12.98
CA GLN A 253 9.72 21.95 11.62
C GLN A 253 10.37 20.62 11.19
N MET A 254 10.76 19.75 12.13
CA MET A 254 11.20 18.38 11.83
C MET A 254 10.04 17.52 11.36
N VAL A 255 10.17 16.87 10.20
CA VAL A 255 9.22 15.88 9.71
C VAL A 255 9.41 14.58 10.48
N LEU A 256 8.37 14.09 11.15
CA LEU A 256 8.42 12.83 11.90
C LEU A 256 7.65 11.76 11.15
N ILE A 257 8.31 10.66 10.82
CA ILE A 257 7.73 9.50 10.13
C ILE A 257 7.86 8.28 11.05
N ALA A 258 6.73 7.64 11.38
CA ALA A 258 6.74 6.42 12.18
C ALA A 258 7.02 5.19 11.31
N ALA A 259 7.89 4.28 11.77
CA ALA A 259 8.03 2.93 11.22
C ALA A 259 7.27 1.96 12.14
N THR A 260 6.21 1.33 11.63
CA THR A 260 5.28 0.53 12.43
C THR A 260 5.33 -0.94 12.02
N GLY A 261 5.37 -1.85 12.98
CA GLY A 261 5.33 -3.30 12.70
C GLY A 261 3.93 -3.88 12.55
N ARG A 262 2.88 -3.11 12.88
CA ARG A 262 1.51 -3.63 13.01
C ARG A 262 0.47 -2.94 12.14
N GLY A 263 0.75 -1.78 11.53
CA GLY A 263 -0.06 -1.19 10.46
C GLY A 263 -1.56 -0.98 10.75
N GLN A 264 -2.01 -1.05 12.01
CA GLN A 264 -3.43 -0.95 12.35
C GLN A 264 -3.87 0.52 12.48
N ASP A 265 -5.13 0.81 12.16
CA ASP A 265 -5.77 2.14 12.29
C ASP A 265 -5.63 2.78 13.68
N ALA A 266 -5.41 1.98 14.72
CA ALA A 266 -5.15 2.44 16.08
C ALA A 266 -3.75 3.04 16.21
N ASP A 267 -2.74 2.36 15.68
CA ASP A 267 -1.33 2.80 15.69
C ASP A 267 -1.14 4.08 14.87
N VAL A 268 -1.87 4.21 13.76
CA VAL A 268 -1.87 5.43 12.93
C VAL A 268 -2.45 6.62 13.69
N ARG A 269 -3.60 6.42 14.36
CA ARG A 269 -4.23 7.46 15.18
C ARG A 269 -3.36 7.87 16.37
N GLU A 270 -2.74 6.90 17.03
CA GLU A 270 -1.83 7.14 18.15
C GLU A 270 -0.55 7.85 17.70
N SER A 271 -0.03 7.51 16.52
CA SER A 271 1.12 8.20 15.92
C SER A 271 0.80 9.65 15.59
N LEU A 272 -0.35 9.93 14.95
CA LEU A 272 -0.78 11.30 14.67
C LEU A 272 -0.98 12.10 15.96
N ALA A 273 -1.59 11.50 16.99
CA ALA A 273 -1.78 12.13 18.29
C ALA A 273 -0.45 12.44 19.02
N ALA A 274 0.56 11.59 18.82
CA ALA A 274 1.91 11.81 19.35
C ALA A 274 2.71 12.89 18.58
N GLY A 275 2.20 13.34 17.42
CA GLY A 275 2.79 14.42 16.63
C GLY A 275 3.60 13.98 15.41
N PHE A 276 3.42 12.73 14.96
CA PHE A 276 3.96 12.26 13.68
C PHE A 276 3.23 12.91 12.49
N ASP A 277 3.98 13.12 11.41
CA ASP A 277 3.47 13.71 10.15
C ASP A 277 3.05 12.63 9.14
N ALA A 278 3.64 11.44 9.23
CA ALA A 278 3.35 10.27 8.40
C ALA A 278 3.74 8.96 9.12
N HIS A 279 3.36 7.83 8.54
CA HIS A 279 3.76 6.51 8.99
C HIS A 279 4.09 5.61 7.78
N LEU A 280 4.87 4.57 8.04
CA LEU A 280 5.25 3.51 7.12
C LEU A 280 5.18 2.18 7.86
N THR A 281 4.68 1.16 7.19
CA THR A 281 4.75 -0.22 7.70
C THR A 281 6.14 -0.79 7.47
N LYS A 282 6.59 -1.63 8.40
CA LYS A 282 7.78 -2.47 8.23
C LYS A 282 7.40 -3.69 7.36
N PRO A 283 8.25 -4.13 6.42
CA PRO A 283 9.58 -3.59 6.12
C PRO A 283 9.51 -2.25 5.38
N VAL A 284 10.36 -1.30 5.78
CA VAL A 284 10.36 0.06 5.21
C VAL A 284 10.86 0.03 3.77
N ASP A 285 9.99 0.38 2.82
CA ASP A 285 10.39 0.65 1.44
C ASP A 285 11.03 2.05 1.35
N VAL A 286 12.32 2.09 1.02
CA VAL A 286 13.09 3.34 0.92
C VAL A 286 12.59 4.25 -0.21
N ASN A 287 12.02 3.72 -1.28
CA ASN A 287 11.42 4.55 -2.33
C ASN A 287 10.16 5.24 -1.83
N HIS A 288 9.33 4.52 -1.06
CA HIS A 288 8.14 5.10 -0.44
C HIS A 288 8.53 6.13 0.62
N LEU A 289 9.53 5.83 1.45
CA LEU A 289 10.09 6.78 2.42
C LEU A 289 10.56 8.07 1.73
N ARG A 290 11.31 7.98 0.63
CA ARG A 290 11.79 9.15 -0.12
C ARG A 290 10.64 9.99 -0.67
N ALA A 291 9.60 9.34 -1.21
CA ALA A 291 8.42 10.04 -1.71
C ALA A 291 7.70 10.80 -0.59
N LEU A 292 7.52 10.17 0.58
CA LEU A 292 6.92 10.79 1.76
C LEU A 292 7.77 11.95 2.28
N MET A 293 9.09 11.77 2.37
CA MET A 293 10.01 12.84 2.76
C MET A 293 9.88 14.05 1.83
N ALA A 294 9.91 13.83 0.52
CA ALA A 294 9.77 14.91 -0.46
C ALA A 294 8.41 15.62 -0.32
N GLN A 295 7.33 14.86 -0.14
CA GLN A 295 5.99 15.41 0.06
C GLN A 295 5.91 16.27 1.33
N GLN A 296 6.39 15.78 2.46
CA GLN A 296 6.27 16.47 3.74
C GLN A 296 7.22 17.66 3.87
N LEU A 297 8.44 17.55 3.36
CA LEU A 297 9.38 18.68 3.31
C LEU A 297 8.88 19.81 2.41
N SER A 298 8.11 19.50 1.36
CA SER A 298 7.52 20.54 0.48
C SER A 298 6.34 21.30 1.11
N ARG A 299 5.78 20.79 2.22
CA ARG A 299 4.61 21.37 2.92
C ARG A 299 4.99 22.37 4.01
N ARG A 300 6.28 22.57 4.27
CA ARG A 300 6.81 23.44 5.33
C ARG A 300 7.68 24.54 4.74
#